data_AF-A0A968B309-F1
#
_entry.id   AF-A0A968B309-F1
#
_cell.length_a   1.000
_cell.length_b   1.000
_cell.length_c   1.000
_cell.angle_alpha   90.00
_cell.angle_beta   90.00
_cell.angle_gamma   90.00
#
_symmetry.space_group_name_H-M   'P 1'
#
loop_
_entity.id
_entity.type
_entity.pdbx_description
1 polymer ?
#
loop_
_entity_poly.entity_id
_entity_poly.type
_entity_poly.pdbx_seq_one_letter_code
_entity_poly.pdbx_strand_id
1 'polypeptide(L)'
;MPITPKYYRQAKLPGRLGAGYASPQAFTTTERAVGQLGQVIEHRGFQLKQEHDSAKVVEEFSVFNEIASKKLSELLSRESGAAVGLLDNYKEWFNEALPDFLNKKLTGGNQQRVFQAKALSLMNQDLDILARHEATQHRVFRKESDTKSQAVAREQIIKEPFNIGEVDRIIKERVEEIDRLYPGHVNKAQKDAARATLYVDALEAQINIDPKTASKYLKEWEKIIGPEEFSRLSGKLKSGMSEQNIQAAMVAIESDYDKDKDGRLAISELRKAQNDMGRSKVYKKYGLKLGESQKVIGALQNLINTREATENEQIEDGTNAEHRQIVERMIESDYAGG
;
A
#
# COMPACT_ATOMS: atom_id res chain seq x y z
N MET A 1 -120.06 -43.63 20.55
CA MET A 1 -119.46 -44.65 19.66
C MET A 1 -118.65 -43.92 18.62
N PRO A 2 -117.30 -44.02 18.66
CA PRO A 2 -116.59 -44.86 17.68
C PRO A 2 -115.33 -45.57 18.26
N ILE A 3 -115.03 -46.80 17.86
CA ILE A 3 -114.00 -47.25 16.88
C ILE A 3 -112.59 -47.45 17.49
N THR A 4 -112.16 -48.72 17.50
CA THR A 4 -110.77 -49.19 17.58
C THR A 4 -109.98 -48.86 16.30
N PRO A 5 -108.66 -48.65 16.38
CA PRO A 5 -107.75 -49.66 15.78
C PRO A 5 -106.50 -49.92 16.66
N LYS A 6 -106.19 -51.18 16.98
CA LYS A 6 -105.30 -52.13 16.28
C LYS A 6 -103.79 -51.84 16.41
N TYR A 7 -103.18 -52.62 17.31
CA TYR A 7 -101.85 -53.28 17.28
C TYR A 7 -100.65 -52.58 16.63
N TYR A 8 -99.58 -52.40 17.42
CA TYR A 8 -98.23 -52.90 17.05
C TYR A 8 -97.46 -53.40 18.29
N ARG A 9 -97.16 -54.71 18.24
CA ARG A 9 -96.19 -55.55 18.98
C ARG A 9 -95.66 -55.08 20.34
N GLN A 10 -96.07 -55.81 21.38
CA GLN A 10 -95.19 -56.14 22.50
C GLN A 10 -94.10 -57.12 22.01
N ALA A 11 -92.83 -56.77 22.23
CA ALA A 11 -91.76 -57.75 22.33
C ALA A 11 -91.09 -57.58 23.70
N LYS A 12 -91.04 -58.70 24.43
CA LYS A 12 -90.58 -58.84 25.81
C LYS A 12 -89.11 -58.39 25.95
N LEU A 13 -88.86 -57.40 26.82
CA LEU A 13 -87.76 -57.50 27.78
C LEU A 13 -88.08 -58.71 28.67
N PRO A 14 -87.16 -59.66 28.95
CA PRO A 14 -86.04 -59.33 29.83
C PRO A 14 -84.74 -60.14 29.59
N GLY A 15 -83.61 -59.59 30.02
CA GLY A 15 -82.49 -60.42 30.47
C GLY A 15 -81.11 -59.96 30.04
N ARG A 16 -80.34 -59.55 31.06
CA ARG A 16 -78.87 -59.47 31.09
C ARG A 16 -78.19 -58.52 30.11
N LEU A 17 -77.67 -57.44 30.70
CA LEU A 17 -76.41 -56.81 30.35
C LEU A 17 -75.34 -57.90 30.14
N GLY A 18 -75.19 -58.35 28.90
CA GLY A 18 -74.05 -59.14 28.46
C GLY A 18 -72.87 -58.20 28.41
N ALA A 19 -71.91 -58.39 29.31
CA ALA A 19 -70.56 -57.87 29.17
C ALA A 19 -70.07 -58.24 27.76
N GLY A 20 -69.98 -57.24 26.88
CA GLY A 20 -69.26 -57.38 25.64
C GLY A 20 -67.80 -57.64 26.01
N TYR A 21 -67.39 -58.90 25.90
CA TYR A 21 -65.99 -59.28 25.99
C TYR A 21 -65.24 -58.50 24.91
N ALA A 22 -64.57 -57.42 25.31
CA ALA A 22 -63.45 -56.91 24.54
C ALA A 22 -62.46 -58.08 24.41
N SER A 23 -62.25 -58.55 23.19
CA SER A 23 -61.31 -59.66 22.98
C SER A 23 -59.94 -59.25 23.52
N PRO A 24 -59.17 -60.16 24.15
CA PRO A 24 -57.80 -59.88 24.59
C PRO A 24 -56.93 -59.30 23.47
N GLN A 25 -57.24 -59.68 22.21
CA GLN A 25 -56.59 -59.15 21.01
C GLN A 25 -56.86 -57.65 20.81
N ALA A 26 -58.08 -57.15 21.04
CA ALA A 26 -58.39 -55.73 20.93
C ALA A 26 -57.62 -54.89 21.96
N PHE A 27 -57.52 -55.37 23.21
CA PHE A 27 -56.70 -54.74 24.25
C PHE A 27 -55.20 -54.69 23.85
N THR A 28 -54.65 -55.80 23.35
CA THR A 28 -53.24 -55.83 22.91
C THR A 28 -52.93 -54.94 21.70
N THR A 29 -53.87 -54.74 20.77
CA THR A 29 -53.68 -53.77 19.66
C THR A 29 -53.74 -52.33 20.14
N THR A 30 -54.60 -52.03 21.12
CA THR A 30 -54.70 -50.67 21.68
C THR A 30 -53.46 -50.33 22.51
N GLU A 31 -52.95 -51.28 23.31
CA GLU A 31 -51.69 -51.12 24.06
C GLU A 31 -50.48 -50.95 23.15
N ARG A 32 -50.39 -51.70 22.04
CA ARG A 32 -49.33 -51.48 21.03
C ARG A 32 -49.45 -50.13 20.34
N ALA A 33 -50.65 -49.68 20.00
CA ALA A 33 -50.87 -48.38 19.37
C ALA A 33 -50.50 -47.22 20.32
N VAL A 34 -50.85 -47.34 21.61
CA VAL A 34 -50.44 -46.38 22.65
C VAL A 34 -48.93 -46.40 22.86
N GLY A 35 -48.29 -47.57 22.87
CA GLY A 35 -46.83 -47.69 22.94
C GLY A 35 -46.10 -47.07 21.74
N GLN A 36 -46.63 -47.27 20.53
CA GLN A 36 -46.10 -46.66 19.31
C GLN A 36 -46.27 -45.13 19.30
N LEU A 37 -47.43 -44.63 19.76
CA LEU A 37 -47.64 -43.19 19.95
C LEU A 37 -46.68 -42.60 21.00
N GLY A 38 -46.42 -43.31 22.10
CA GLY A 38 -45.43 -42.92 23.10
C GLY A 38 -44.03 -42.74 22.50
N GLN A 39 -43.58 -43.70 21.69
CA GLN A 39 -42.29 -43.61 20.99
C GLN A 39 -42.22 -42.45 19.99
N VAL A 40 -43.30 -42.19 19.24
CA VAL A 40 -43.37 -41.04 18.31
C VAL A 40 -43.32 -39.71 19.06
N ILE A 41 -44.01 -39.60 20.21
CA ILE A 41 -43.98 -38.41 21.07
C ILE A 41 -42.58 -38.20 21.66
N GLU A 42 -41.94 -39.25 22.18
CA GLU A 42 -40.56 -39.18 22.68
C GLU A 42 -39.58 -38.73 21.58
N HIS A 43 -39.70 -39.32 20.38
CA HIS A 43 -38.87 -38.94 19.23
C HIS A 43 -39.10 -37.48 18.82
N ARG A 44 -40.35 -37.01 18.76
CA ARG A 44 -40.64 -35.60 18.45
C ARG A 44 -40.17 -34.66 19.56
N GLY A 45 -40.27 -35.06 20.82
CA GLY A 45 -39.73 -34.31 21.96
C GLY A 45 -38.21 -34.14 21.85
N PHE A 46 -37.49 -35.18 21.45
CA PHE A 46 -36.05 -35.11 21.18
C PHE A 46 -35.73 -34.16 20.02
N GLN A 47 -36.46 -34.26 18.90
CA GLN A 47 -36.30 -33.36 17.75
C GLN A 47 -36.55 -31.90 18.12
N LEU A 48 -37.65 -31.61 18.83
CA LEU A 48 -37.98 -30.25 19.28
C LEU A 48 -36.90 -29.68 20.20
N LYS A 49 -36.34 -30.50 21.09
CA LYS A 49 -35.20 -30.10 21.92
C LYS A 49 -33.97 -29.78 21.08
N GLN A 50 -33.67 -30.60 20.07
CA GLN A 50 -32.55 -30.36 19.16
C GLN A 50 -32.74 -29.10 18.30
N GLU A 51 -33.96 -28.87 17.81
CA GLU A 51 -34.36 -27.65 17.08
C GLU A 51 -34.17 -26.41 17.97
N HIS A 52 -34.67 -26.46 19.22
CA HIS A 52 -34.52 -25.38 20.19
C HIS A 52 -33.05 -25.12 20.56
N ASP A 53 -32.28 -26.16 20.86
CA ASP A 53 -30.85 -26.07 21.17
C ASP A 53 -30.07 -25.45 20.01
N SER A 54 -30.39 -25.85 18.77
CA SER A 54 -29.76 -25.30 17.57
C SER A 54 -30.12 -23.84 17.35
N ALA A 55 -31.39 -23.47 17.53
CA ALA A 55 -31.85 -22.09 17.43
C ALA A 55 -31.14 -21.18 18.44
N LYS A 56 -31.02 -21.65 19.70
CA LYS A 56 -30.33 -20.90 20.76
C LYS A 56 -28.84 -20.71 20.45
N VAL A 57 -28.16 -21.75 19.97
CA VAL A 57 -26.76 -21.64 19.56
C VAL A 57 -26.60 -20.65 18.40
N VAL A 58 -27.50 -20.64 17.42
CA VAL A 58 -27.44 -19.70 16.29
C VAL A 58 -27.63 -18.26 16.75
N GLU A 59 -28.61 -18.00 17.62
CA GLU A 59 -28.87 -16.68 18.19
C GLU A 59 -27.64 -16.14 18.93
N GLU A 60 -27.14 -16.89 19.91
CA GLU A 60 -25.98 -16.47 20.71
C GLU A 60 -24.71 -16.37 19.86
N PHE A 61 -24.54 -17.23 18.86
CA PHE A 61 -23.39 -17.15 17.95
C PHE A 61 -23.46 -15.91 17.07
N SER A 62 -24.65 -15.47 16.66
CA SER A 62 -24.80 -14.22 15.90
C SER A 62 -24.33 -13.02 16.72
N VAL A 63 -24.68 -12.96 18.00
CA VAL A 63 -24.23 -11.90 18.92
C VAL A 63 -22.71 -11.96 19.11
N PHE A 64 -22.17 -13.17 19.36
CA PHE A 64 -20.73 -13.35 19.51
C PHE A 64 -19.96 -12.91 18.24
N ASN A 65 -20.45 -13.31 17.07
CA ASN A 65 -19.85 -12.96 15.79
C ASN A 65 -19.85 -11.45 15.54
N GLU A 66 -20.90 -10.72 15.95
CA GLU A 66 -20.93 -9.26 15.84
C GLU A 66 -19.84 -8.61 16.71
N ILE A 67 -19.66 -9.09 17.94
CA ILE A 67 -18.62 -8.58 18.85
C ILE A 67 -17.23 -8.92 18.31
N ALA A 68 -17.02 -10.15 17.85
CA ALA A 68 -15.78 -10.59 17.21
C ALA A 68 -15.45 -9.74 15.99
N SER A 69 -16.44 -9.46 15.12
CA SER A 69 -16.27 -8.60 13.95
C SER A 69 -15.89 -7.15 14.33
N LYS A 70 -16.46 -6.61 15.40
CA LYS A 70 -16.08 -5.28 15.94
C LYS A 70 -14.65 -5.30 16.46
N LYS A 71 -14.26 -6.34 17.20
CA LYS A 71 -12.88 -6.47 17.71
C LYS A 71 -11.87 -6.64 16.58
N LEU A 72 -12.19 -7.46 15.58
CA LEU A 72 -11.39 -7.62 14.37
C LEU A 72 -11.21 -6.27 13.67
N SER A 73 -12.29 -5.51 13.48
CA SER A 73 -12.24 -4.19 12.83
C SER A 73 -11.38 -3.19 13.60
N GLU A 74 -11.49 -3.16 14.94
CA GLU A 74 -10.62 -2.36 15.82
C GLU A 74 -9.15 -2.70 15.61
N LEU A 75 -8.80 -3.99 15.62
CA LEU A 75 -7.42 -4.44 15.43
C LEU A 75 -6.89 -4.16 14.02
N LEU A 76 -7.73 -4.31 12.99
CA LEU A 76 -7.39 -3.98 11.60
C LEU A 76 -7.18 -2.48 11.37
N SER A 77 -7.78 -1.61 12.19
CA SER A 77 -7.53 -0.17 12.14
C SER A 77 -6.14 0.24 12.64
N ARG A 78 -5.39 -0.66 13.29
CA ARG A 78 -4.03 -0.38 13.73
C ARG A 78 -3.07 -0.49 12.55
N GLU A 79 -2.20 0.50 12.42
CA GLU A 79 -1.26 0.63 11.31
C GLU A 79 0.19 0.65 11.81
N SER A 80 1.11 0.34 10.89
CA SER A 80 2.54 0.49 11.10
C SER A 80 3.00 -0.29 12.36
N GLY A 81 3.81 0.32 13.25
CA GLY A 81 4.27 -0.32 14.48
C GLY A 81 3.16 -0.70 15.48
N ALA A 82 1.97 -0.11 15.40
CA ALA A 82 0.84 -0.46 16.29
C ALA A 82 0.13 -1.76 15.87
N ALA A 83 0.45 -2.29 14.68
CA ALA A 83 -0.04 -3.56 14.18
C ALA A 83 0.82 -4.77 14.64
N VAL A 84 1.84 -4.54 15.45
CA VAL A 84 2.65 -5.62 16.04
C VAL A 84 1.83 -6.32 17.13
N GLY A 85 1.75 -7.65 17.09
CA GLY A 85 1.10 -8.46 18.13
C GLY A 85 -0.43 -8.46 18.06
N LEU A 86 -1.02 -8.19 16.89
CA LEU A 86 -2.48 -8.24 16.72
C LEU A 86 -3.04 -9.65 16.98
N LEU A 87 -2.29 -10.68 16.56
CA LEU A 87 -2.61 -12.08 16.78
C LEU A 87 -2.76 -12.41 18.27
N ASP A 88 -1.78 -11.98 19.08
CA ASP A 88 -1.77 -12.27 20.52
C ASP A 88 -2.86 -11.49 21.24
N ASN A 89 -3.05 -10.21 20.88
CA ASN A 89 -4.15 -9.38 21.39
C ASN A 89 -5.52 -9.99 21.11
N TYR A 90 -5.73 -10.55 19.91
CA TYR A 90 -7.01 -11.19 19.56
C TYR A 90 -7.21 -12.50 20.30
N LYS A 91 -6.16 -13.33 20.45
CA LYS A 91 -6.23 -14.58 21.23
C LYS A 91 -6.54 -14.33 22.70
N GLU A 92 -5.90 -13.33 23.30
CA GLU A 92 -6.14 -12.95 24.69
C GLU A 92 -7.60 -12.54 24.88
N TRP A 93 -8.09 -11.61 24.05
CA TRP A 93 -9.49 -11.21 24.07
C TRP A 93 -10.46 -12.38 23.85
N PHE A 94 -10.18 -13.26 22.89
CA PHE A 94 -11.04 -14.41 22.58
C PHE A 94 -11.12 -15.38 23.76
N ASN A 95 -10.00 -15.65 24.43
CA ASN A 95 -9.93 -16.53 25.60
C ASN A 95 -10.67 -15.94 26.81
N GLU A 96 -10.76 -14.62 26.91
CA GLU A 96 -11.58 -13.93 27.92
C GLU A 96 -13.08 -13.93 27.56
N ALA A 97 -13.40 -13.70 26.29
CA ALA A 97 -14.78 -13.55 25.83
C ALA A 97 -15.53 -14.89 25.72
N LEU A 98 -14.89 -15.96 25.26
CA LEU A 98 -15.53 -17.25 25.00
C LEU A 98 -16.19 -17.88 26.25
N PRO A 99 -15.53 -17.95 27.42
CA PRO A 99 -16.11 -18.52 28.63
C PRO A 99 -17.43 -17.85 29.06
N ASP A 100 -17.57 -16.55 28.83
CA ASP A 100 -18.78 -15.81 29.17
C ASP A 100 -19.99 -16.29 28.38
N PHE A 101 -19.82 -16.58 27.09
CA PHE A 101 -20.89 -17.14 26.26
C PHE A 101 -21.18 -18.60 26.62
N LEU A 102 -20.14 -19.41 26.85
CA LEU A 102 -20.31 -20.82 27.20
C LEU A 102 -21.03 -21.01 28.54
N ASN A 103 -20.68 -20.22 29.56
CA ASN A 103 -21.16 -20.43 30.93
C ASN A 103 -22.41 -19.62 31.28
N LYS A 104 -22.62 -18.43 30.69
CA LYS A 104 -23.73 -17.54 31.06
C LYS A 104 -24.92 -17.62 30.09
N LYS A 105 -24.70 -18.05 28.84
CA LYS A 105 -25.73 -17.99 27.78
C LYS A 105 -26.24 -19.35 27.31
N LEU A 106 -25.47 -20.41 27.52
CA LEU A 106 -25.78 -21.76 27.07
C LEU A 106 -25.91 -22.71 28.27
N THR A 107 -27.02 -23.42 28.37
CA THR A 107 -27.36 -24.27 29.52
C THR A 107 -27.17 -25.76 29.25
N GLY A 108 -27.09 -26.16 27.97
CA GLY A 108 -26.89 -27.55 27.56
C GLY A 108 -25.46 -27.84 27.11
N GLY A 109 -24.88 -28.96 27.55
CA GLY A 109 -23.54 -29.39 27.11
C GLY A 109 -23.41 -29.57 25.58
N ASN A 110 -24.48 -29.98 24.90
CA ASN A 110 -24.48 -30.04 23.43
C ASN A 110 -24.47 -28.64 22.79
N GLN A 111 -25.21 -27.68 23.37
CA GLN A 111 -25.20 -26.28 22.91
C GLN A 111 -23.79 -25.69 23.03
N GLN A 112 -23.17 -25.85 24.20
CA GLN A 112 -21.80 -25.39 24.47
C GLN A 112 -20.79 -25.98 23.49
N ARG A 113 -20.85 -27.29 23.22
CA ARG A 113 -19.95 -27.96 22.28
C ARG A 113 -20.10 -27.42 20.85
N VAL A 114 -21.34 -27.28 20.35
CA VAL A 114 -21.58 -26.78 18.99
C VAL A 114 -21.17 -25.32 18.87
N PHE A 115 -21.49 -24.49 19.87
CA PHE A 115 -21.06 -23.10 19.92
C PHE A 115 -19.54 -22.98 19.93
N GLN A 116 -18.85 -23.72 20.80
CA GLN A 116 -17.40 -23.70 20.92
C GLN A 116 -16.72 -24.06 19.59
N ALA A 117 -17.21 -25.09 18.90
CA ALA A 117 -16.68 -25.48 17.59
C ALA A 117 -16.81 -24.34 16.56
N LYS A 118 -17.96 -23.66 16.53
CA LYS A 118 -18.17 -22.50 15.65
C LYS A 118 -17.29 -21.31 16.03
N ALA A 119 -17.18 -20.99 17.32
CA ALA A 119 -16.36 -19.90 17.82
C ALA A 119 -14.87 -20.12 17.51
N LEU A 120 -14.36 -21.33 17.70
CA LEU A 120 -12.97 -21.67 17.34
C LEU A 120 -12.72 -21.60 15.83
N SER A 121 -13.70 -22.01 15.01
CA SER A 121 -13.61 -21.84 13.56
C SER A 121 -13.51 -20.36 13.17
N LEU A 122 -14.32 -19.49 13.79
CA LEU A 122 -14.27 -18.05 13.58
C LEU A 122 -12.91 -17.46 14.04
N MET A 123 -12.43 -17.86 15.21
CA MET A 123 -11.12 -17.44 15.74
C MET A 123 -10.01 -17.71 14.74
N ASN A 124 -9.96 -18.91 14.17
CA ASN A 124 -8.93 -19.28 13.21
C ASN A 124 -9.00 -18.43 11.92
N GLN A 125 -10.21 -18.14 11.43
CA GLN A 125 -10.39 -17.27 10.28
C GLN A 125 -9.91 -15.84 10.56
N ASP A 126 -10.27 -15.30 11.74
CA ASP A 126 -9.87 -13.95 12.14
C ASP A 126 -8.35 -13.86 12.36
N LEU A 127 -7.73 -14.90 12.93
CA LEU A 127 -6.28 -14.98 13.07
C LEU A 127 -5.57 -15.01 11.71
N ASP A 128 -6.09 -15.72 10.72
CA ASP A 128 -5.52 -15.71 9.37
C ASP A 128 -5.59 -14.31 8.73
N ILE A 129 -6.70 -13.58 8.95
CA ILE A 129 -6.87 -12.21 8.47
C ILE A 129 -5.87 -11.27 9.16
N LEU A 130 -5.77 -11.35 10.49
CA LEU A 130 -4.86 -10.54 11.28
C LEU A 130 -3.39 -10.83 10.94
N ALA A 131 -3.02 -12.09 10.72
CA ALA A 131 -1.66 -12.46 10.31
C ALA A 131 -1.26 -11.79 8.98
N ARG A 132 -2.17 -11.76 8.00
CA ARG A 132 -1.92 -11.11 6.70
C ARG A 132 -1.81 -9.59 6.84
N HIS A 133 -2.66 -8.99 7.67
CA HIS A 133 -2.63 -7.56 7.95
C HIS A 133 -1.34 -7.16 8.67
N GLU A 134 -0.99 -7.85 9.75
CA GLU A 134 0.23 -7.64 10.52
C GLU A 134 1.48 -7.77 9.63
N ALA A 135 1.55 -8.80 8.79
CA ALA A 135 2.66 -8.96 7.83
C ALA A 135 2.75 -7.78 6.83
N THR A 136 1.60 -7.28 6.38
CA THR A 136 1.53 -6.12 5.47
C THR A 136 1.99 -4.85 6.17
N GLN A 137 1.48 -4.58 7.38
CA GLN A 137 1.84 -3.41 8.18
C GLN A 137 3.30 -3.44 8.61
N HIS A 138 3.84 -4.61 8.97
CA HIS A 138 5.27 -4.78 9.23
C HIS A 138 6.13 -4.40 8.02
N ARG A 139 5.70 -4.73 6.81
CA ARG A 139 6.40 -4.33 5.59
C ARG A 139 6.34 -2.81 5.36
N VAL A 140 5.21 -2.18 5.65
CA VAL A 140 5.04 -0.73 5.56
C VAL A 140 5.92 -0.03 6.60
N PHE A 141 5.81 -0.41 7.86
CA PHE A 141 6.62 0.13 8.96
C PHE A 141 8.12 0.00 8.67
N ARG A 142 8.56 -1.14 8.14
CA ARG A 142 9.95 -1.33 7.67
C ARG A 142 10.36 -0.27 6.67
N LYS A 143 9.58 -0.10 5.61
CA LYS A 143 9.86 0.88 4.55
C LYS A 143 9.91 2.31 5.10
N GLU A 144 8.98 2.67 5.98
CA GLU A 144 8.94 4.00 6.61
C GLU A 144 10.14 4.23 7.52
N SER A 145 10.45 3.26 8.38
CA SER A 145 11.60 3.29 9.28
C SER A 145 12.90 3.38 8.51
N ASP A 146 13.08 2.57 7.46
CA ASP A 146 14.25 2.59 6.58
C ASP A 146 14.40 3.94 5.88
N THR A 147 13.30 4.52 5.39
CA THR A 147 13.34 5.83 4.73
C THR A 147 13.77 6.93 5.69
N LYS A 148 13.21 6.97 6.90
CA LYS A 148 13.54 7.97 7.93
C LYS A 148 14.99 7.85 8.40
N SER A 149 15.41 6.65 8.76
CA SER A 149 16.76 6.39 9.25
C SER A 149 17.82 6.57 8.15
N GLN A 150 17.52 6.23 6.90
CA GLN A 150 18.38 6.56 5.75
C GLN A 150 18.49 8.08 5.55
N ALA A 151 17.41 8.84 5.75
CA ALA A 151 17.46 10.30 5.68
C ALA A 151 18.36 10.90 6.78
N VAL A 152 18.32 10.37 8.01
CA VAL A 152 19.22 10.79 9.09
C VAL A 152 20.67 10.48 8.75
N ALA A 153 20.96 9.27 8.27
CA ALA A 153 22.31 8.90 7.84
C ALA A 153 22.82 9.83 6.72
N ARG A 154 21.99 10.12 5.71
CA ARG A 154 22.30 11.09 4.64
C ARG A 154 22.64 12.47 5.18
N GLU A 155 21.87 12.98 6.13
CA GLU A 155 22.12 14.28 6.72
C GLU A 155 23.47 14.33 7.46
N GLN A 156 23.82 13.26 8.18
CA GLN A 156 25.12 13.14 8.85
C GLN A 156 26.28 13.06 7.84
N ILE A 157 26.11 12.29 6.77
CA ILE A 157 27.07 12.18 5.66
C ILE A 157 27.32 13.56 5.02
N ILE A 158 26.27 14.35 4.79
CA ILE A 158 26.36 15.68 4.18
C ILE A 158 27.02 16.69 5.14
N LYS A 159 26.88 16.53 6.47
CA LYS A 159 27.51 17.40 7.47
C LYS A 159 29.02 17.17 7.59
N GLU A 160 29.48 15.94 7.40
CA GLU A 160 30.89 15.55 7.54
C GLU A 160 31.51 15.06 6.21
N PRO A 161 31.33 15.79 5.10
CA PRO A 161 31.60 15.26 3.76
C PRO A 161 33.09 14.93 3.60
N PHE A 162 34.01 15.64 4.25
CA PHE A 162 35.45 15.45 4.08
C PHE A 162 36.08 14.48 5.10
N ASN A 163 35.32 14.01 6.09
CA ASN A 163 35.80 13.05 7.08
C ASN A 163 35.44 11.62 6.65
N ILE A 164 36.18 11.08 5.68
CA ILE A 164 35.84 9.78 5.05
C ILE A 164 35.74 8.64 6.07
N GLY A 165 36.60 8.63 7.09
CA GLY A 165 36.56 7.60 8.13
C GLY A 165 35.26 7.63 8.94
N GLU A 166 34.77 8.82 9.25
CA GLU A 166 33.50 9.01 9.95
C GLU A 166 32.30 8.66 9.06
N VAL A 167 32.33 9.07 7.79
CA VAL A 167 31.28 8.73 6.81
C VAL A 167 31.19 7.22 6.60
N ASP A 168 32.32 6.52 6.45
CA ASP A 168 32.33 5.05 6.33
C ASP A 168 31.81 4.36 7.60
N ARG A 169 32.11 4.92 8.78
CA ARG A 169 31.57 4.44 10.06
C ARG A 169 30.04 4.59 10.11
N ILE A 170 29.50 5.77 9.78
CA ILE A 170 28.04 6.02 9.71
C ILE A 170 27.36 5.03 8.76
N ILE A 171 27.95 4.79 7.59
CA ILE A 171 27.41 3.86 6.60
C ILE A 171 27.40 2.42 7.15
N LYS A 172 28.48 1.98 7.79
CA LYS A 172 28.57 0.64 8.41
C LYS A 172 27.57 0.48 9.55
N GLU A 173 27.53 1.43 10.48
CA GLU A 173 26.59 1.45 11.61
C GLU A 173 25.15 1.38 11.11
N ARG A 174 24.81 2.08 10.02
CA ARG A 174 23.47 2.03 9.42
C ARG A 174 23.13 0.66 8.82
N VAL A 175 24.08 0.03 8.12
CA VAL A 175 23.87 -1.32 7.56
C VAL A 175 23.71 -2.37 8.68
N GLU A 176 24.44 -2.22 9.78
CA GLU A 176 24.28 -3.06 10.97
C GLU A 176 22.95 -2.80 11.69
N GLU A 177 22.49 -1.56 11.73
CA GLU A 177 21.19 -1.22 12.34
C GLU A 177 20.03 -1.86 11.59
N ILE A 178 20.09 -1.90 10.25
CA ILE A 178 19.12 -2.64 9.42
C ILE A 178 19.06 -4.13 9.83
N ASP A 179 20.21 -4.72 10.18
CA ASP A 179 20.29 -6.09 10.66
C ASP A 179 19.67 -6.29 12.06
N ARG A 180 19.89 -5.34 12.97
CA ARG A 180 19.35 -5.40 14.33
C ARG A 180 17.85 -5.16 14.37
N LEU A 181 17.35 -4.25 13.53
CA LEU A 181 15.93 -3.93 13.46
C LEU A 181 15.12 -5.06 12.80
N TYR A 182 15.73 -5.80 11.87
CA TYR A 182 15.02 -6.80 11.06
C TYR A 182 15.81 -8.12 10.88
N PRO A 183 16.14 -8.83 11.98
CA PRO A 183 16.94 -10.05 11.93
C PRO A 183 16.26 -11.13 11.07
N GLY A 184 17.03 -11.74 10.17
CA GLY A 184 16.55 -12.82 9.29
C GLY A 184 15.63 -12.39 8.15
N HIS A 185 15.27 -11.11 8.06
CA HIS A 185 14.34 -10.60 7.05
C HIS A 185 14.99 -9.74 5.96
N VAL A 186 16.23 -9.30 6.16
CA VAL A 186 16.98 -8.51 5.19
C VAL A 186 18.04 -9.38 4.56
N ASN A 187 17.94 -9.59 3.25
CA ASN A 187 18.92 -10.38 2.54
C ASN A 187 20.18 -9.55 2.24
N LYS A 188 21.28 -10.24 1.91
CA LYS A 188 22.56 -9.59 1.58
C LYS A 188 22.42 -8.53 0.47
N ALA A 189 21.60 -8.80 -0.56
CA ALA A 189 21.40 -7.88 -1.68
C ALA A 189 20.76 -6.54 -1.25
N GLN A 190 19.81 -6.57 -0.30
CA GLN A 190 19.18 -5.37 0.24
C GLN A 190 20.17 -4.53 1.05
N LYS A 191 21.03 -5.17 1.84
CA LYS A 191 22.11 -4.48 2.59
C LYS A 191 23.12 -3.85 1.64
N ASP A 192 23.54 -4.61 0.62
CA ASP A 192 24.48 -4.13 -0.39
C ASP A 192 23.88 -2.93 -1.17
N ALA A 193 22.57 -2.95 -1.45
CA ALA A 193 21.87 -1.84 -2.10
C ALA A 193 21.76 -0.58 -1.21
N ALA A 194 21.44 -0.74 0.08
CA ALA A 194 21.40 0.36 1.04
C ALA A 194 22.79 0.99 1.21
N ARG A 195 23.81 0.16 1.38
CA ARG A 195 25.22 0.56 1.46
C ARG A 195 25.67 1.31 0.21
N ALA A 196 25.38 0.76 -0.97
CA ALA A 196 25.71 1.39 -2.25
C ALA A 196 25.05 2.77 -2.39
N THR A 197 23.79 2.93 -1.96
CA THR A 197 23.08 4.20 -2.05
C THR A 197 23.72 5.27 -1.17
N LEU A 198 24.06 4.93 0.08
CA LEU A 198 24.72 5.87 0.99
C LEU A 198 26.14 6.24 0.54
N TYR A 199 26.90 5.32 -0.06
CA TYR A 199 28.18 5.66 -0.68
C TYR A 199 28.03 6.59 -1.88
N VAL A 200 26.97 6.44 -2.69
CA VAL A 200 26.67 7.38 -3.78
C VAL A 200 26.36 8.77 -3.20
N ASP A 201 25.50 8.84 -2.17
CA ASP A 201 25.15 10.11 -1.52
C ASP A 201 26.41 10.81 -0.94
N ALA A 202 27.32 10.05 -0.32
CA ALA A 202 28.58 10.56 0.21
C ALA A 202 29.51 11.12 -0.88
N LEU A 203 29.63 10.39 -1.99
CA LEU A 203 30.44 10.81 -3.14
C LEU A 203 29.85 12.06 -3.78
N GLU A 204 28.53 12.13 -3.96
CA GLU A 204 27.83 13.30 -4.50
C GLU A 204 27.99 14.53 -3.60
N ALA A 205 27.82 14.37 -2.29
CA ALA A 205 27.99 15.45 -1.32
C ALA A 205 29.41 16.05 -1.39
N GLN A 206 30.44 15.22 -1.45
CA GLN A 206 31.82 15.69 -1.58
C GLN A 206 32.08 16.44 -2.89
N ILE A 207 31.58 15.92 -4.00
CA ILE A 207 31.78 16.52 -5.33
C ILE A 207 31.09 17.88 -5.43
N ASN A 208 29.88 18.01 -4.87
CA ASN A 208 29.11 19.24 -4.89
C ASN A 208 29.74 20.37 -4.06
N ILE A 209 30.50 20.04 -3.01
CA ILE A 209 31.05 21.04 -2.07
C ILE A 209 32.39 21.59 -2.58
N ASP A 210 33.29 20.75 -3.08
CA ASP A 210 34.55 21.21 -3.66
C ASP A 210 35.04 20.27 -4.80
N PRO A 211 34.68 20.57 -6.06
CA PRO A 211 35.08 19.78 -7.22
C PRO A 211 36.61 19.67 -7.40
N LYS A 212 37.40 20.64 -6.90
CA LYS A 212 38.85 20.65 -7.07
C LYS A 212 39.54 19.68 -6.10
N THR A 213 39.04 19.54 -4.88
CA THR A 213 39.56 18.56 -3.91
C THR A 213 38.91 17.18 -4.04
N ALA A 214 37.75 17.06 -4.71
CA ALA A 214 37.06 15.80 -4.96
C ALA A 214 37.96 14.71 -5.56
N SER A 215 38.91 15.05 -6.44
CA SER A 215 39.84 14.08 -7.05
C SER A 215 40.77 13.38 -6.04
N LYS A 216 41.11 14.03 -4.93
CA LYS A 216 41.91 13.43 -3.84
C LYS A 216 41.04 12.46 -3.03
N TYR A 217 39.84 12.87 -2.66
CA TYR A 217 38.92 12.08 -1.86
C TYR A 217 38.35 10.88 -2.62
N LEU A 218 38.15 10.99 -3.94
CA LEU A 218 37.77 9.86 -4.79
C LEU A 218 38.79 8.70 -4.73
N LYS A 219 40.09 9.00 -4.65
CA LYS A 219 41.13 7.97 -4.46
C LYS A 219 41.14 7.38 -3.05
N GLU A 220 40.75 8.16 -2.05
CA GLU A 220 40.62 7.67 -0.67
C GLU A 220 39.38 6.77 -0.52
N TRP A 221 38.27 7.12 -1.17
CA TRP A 221 37.08 6.28 -1.28
C TRP A 221 37.33 4.99 -2.04
N GLU A 222 38.07 5.03 -3.16
CA GLU A 222 38.45 3.84 -3.92
C GLU A 222 39.24 2.84 -3.06
N LYS A 223 40.09 3.33 -2.14
CA LYS A 223 40.84 2.48 -1.19
C LYS A 223 39.93 1.83 -0.14
N ILE A 224 38.91 2.54 0.33
CA ILE A 224 38.03 2.08 1.42
C ILE A 224 36.94 1.14 0.92
N ILE A 225 36.32 1.49 -0.22
CA ILE A 225 35.22 0.73 -0.82
C ILE A 225 35.76 -0.43 -1.68
N GLY A 226 36.99 -0.29 -2.20
CA GLY A 226 37.62 -1.22 -3.12
C GLY A 226 37.39 -0.82 -4.59
N PRO A 227 38.35 -1.14 -5.49
CA PRO A 227 38.36 -0.62 -6.86
C PRO A 227 37.18 -1.10 -7.73
N GLU A 228 36.74 -2.35 -7.54
CA GLU A 228 35.61 -2.92 -8.29
C GLU A 228 34.28 -2.28 -7.90
N GLU A 229 34.01 -2.18 -6.60
CA GLU A 229 32.78 -1.59 -6.07
C GLU A 229 32.76 -0.08 -6.32
N PHE A 230 33.91 0.61 -6.17
CA PHE A 230 34.06 2.01 -6.56
C PHE A 230 33.79 2.24 -8.05
N SER A 231 34.26 1.36 -8.94
CA SER A 231 33.97 1.44 -10.39
C SER A 231 32.48 1.29 -10.68
N ARG A 232 31.79 0.38 -9.97
CA ARG A 232 30.34 0.16 -10.06
C ARG A 232 29.54 1.38 -9.60
N LEU A 233 29.93 1.98 -8.47
CA LEU A 233 29.23 3.13 -7.88
C LEU A 233 29.53 4.43 -8.66
N SER A 234 30.78 4.66 -9.04
CA SER A 234 31.20 5.84 -9.81
C SER A 234 30.59 5.88 -11.22
N GLY A 235 30.22 4.73 -11.80
CA GLY A 235 29.44 4.68 -13.04
C GLY A 235 28.09 5.40 -12.94
N LYS A 236 27.43 5.36 -11.77
CA LYS A 236 26.17 6.08 -11.50
C LYS A 236 26.38 7.56 -11.23
N LEU A 237 27.49 7.93 -10.59
CA LEU A 237 27.87 9.34 -10.37
C LEU A 237 28.27 10.07 -11.65
N LYS A 238 28.97 9.40 -12.57
CA LYS A 238 29.49 10.01 -13.82
C LYS A 238 28.38 10.56 -14.74
N SER A 239 27.17 10.01 -14.70
CA SER A 239 26.03 10.56 -15.43
C SER A 239 25.51 11.86 -14.79
N GLY A 240 25.30 11.88 -13.46
CA GLY A 240 24.78 13.06 -12.74
C GLY A 240 25.77 14.21 -12.67
N MET A 241 27.05 13.92 -12.42
CA MET A 241 28.12 14.93 -12.45
C MET A 241 28.34 15.51 -13.85
N SER A 242 28.21 14.71 -14.91
CA SER A 242 28.32 15.20 -16.29
C SER A 242 27.25 16.25 -16.57
N GLU A 243 26.01 16.05 -16.10
CA GLU A 243 24.91 17.00 -16.29
C GLU A 243 25.09 18.27 -15.45
N GLN A 244 25.52 18.16 -14.19
CA GLN A 244 25.80 19.34 -13.36
C GLN A 244 26.99 20.16 -13.86
N ASN A 245 28.06 19.52 -14.33
CA ASN A 245 29.20 20.21 -14.95
C ASN A 245 28.79 20.90 -16.25
N ILE A 246 27.92 20.27 -17.05
CA ILE A 246 27.32 20.89 -18.25
C ILE A 246 26.49 22.11 -17.86
N GLN A 247 25.65 22.02 -16.83
CA GLN A 247 24.80 23.12 -16.38
C GLN A 247 25.62 24.29 -15.81
N ALA A 248 26.62 24.01 -14.98
CA ALA A 248 27.51 25.03 -14.43
C ALA A 248 28.34 25.71 -15.53
N ALA A 249 28.79 24.95 -16.54
CA ALA A 249 29.47 25.51 -17.70
C ALA A 249 28.54 26.36 -18.56
N MET A 250 27.28 25.95 -18.76
CA MET A 250 26.27 26.78 -19.45
C MET A 250 26.07 28.11 -18.73
N VAL A 251 25.89 28.12 -17.40
CA VAL A 251 25.75 29.36 -16.62
C VAL A 251 27.00 30.25 -16.69
N ALA A 252 28.19 29.66 -16.63
CA ALA A 252 29.45 30.41 -16.77
C ALA A 252 29.62 31.01 -18.18
N ILE A 253 29.23 30.27 -19.23
CA ILE A 253 29.18 30.76 -20.60
C ILE A 253 28.16 31.91 -20.71
N GLU A 254 27.00 31.80 -20.06
CA GLU A 254 26.02 32.88 -20.08
C GLU A 254 26.47 34.16 -19.35
N SER A 255 27.44 34.04 -18.44
CA SER A 255 28.03 35.19 -17.75
C SER A 255 29.20 35.83 -18.49
N ASP A 256 29.87 35.08 -19.37
CA ASP A 256 31.09 35.51 -20.08
C ASP A 256 30.80 36.26 -21.39
N TYR A 257 29.53 36.29 -21.82
CA TYR A 257 29.11 36.76 -23.14
C TYR A 257 27.99 37.81 -23.02
N ASP A 258 27.99 38.76 -23.94
CA ASP A 258 27.09 39.92 -23.88
C ASP A 258 25.62 39.54 -24.04
N LYS A 259 24.78 40.17 -23.22
CA LYS A 259 23.34 39.99 -23.23
C LYS A 259 22.68 41.06 -24.11
N ASP A 260 21.62 40.66 -24.81
CA ASP A 260 20.70 41.54 -25.52
C ASP A 260 19.93 42.45 -24.53
N LYS A 261 19.09 43.33 -25.10
CA LYS A 261 18.32 44.32 -24.34
C LYS A 261 17.31 43.70 -23.35
N ASP A 262 17.00 42.42 -23.50
CA ASP A 262 16.07 41.67 -22.66
C ASP A 262 16.80 40.84 -21.59
N GLY A 263 18.11 41.07 -21.42
CA GLY A 263 18.93 40.37 -20.41
C GLY A 263 19.22 38.92 -20.77
N ARG A 264 19.11 38.57 -22.04
CA ARG A 264 19.23 37.23 -22.63
C ARG A 264 20.50 37.18 -23.51
N LEU A 265 21.19 36.05 -23.68
CA LEU A 265 22.35 36.05 -24.60
C LEU A 265 21.92 36.22 -26.05
N ALA A 266 22.52 37.17 -26.76
CA ALA A 266 22.27 37.35 -28.19
C ALA A 266 22.64 36.06 -28.98
N ILE A 267 21.89 35.74 -30.03
CA ILE A 267 22.14 34.56 -30.89
C ILE A 267 23.56 34.57 -31.45
N SER A 268 24.10 35.74 -31.79
CA SER A 268 25.48 35.92 -32.25
C SER A 268 26.50 35.49 -31.20
N GLU A 269 26.25 35.79 -29.93
CA GLU A 269 27.12 35.41 -28.82
C GLU A 269 26.96 33.93 -28.45
N LEU A 270 25.77 33.33 -28.59
CA LEU A 270 25.57 31.88 -28.45
C LEU A 270 26.33 31.10 -29.52
N ARG A 271 26.30 31.56 -30.78
CA ARG A 271 27.07 30.95 -31.89
C ARG A 271 28.58 31.08 -31.67
N LYS A 272 29.03 32.20 -31.10
CA LYS A 272 30.44 32.43 -30.74
C LYS A 272 30.87 31.51 -29.60
N ALA A 273 30.08 31.39 -28.54
CA ALA A 273 30.32 30.45 -27.45
C ALA A 273 30.36 28.99 -27.92
N GLN A 274 29.45 28.59 -28.83
CA GLN A 274 29.44 27.25 -29.42
C GLN A 274 30.71 26.98 -30.23
N ASN A 275 31.14 27.94 -31.07
CA ASN A 275 32.36 27.84 -31.85
C ASN A 275 33.61 27.79 -30.97
N ASP A 276 33.66 28.59 -29.91
CA ASP A 276 34.76 28.59 -28.95
C ASP A 276 34.82 27.26 -28.19
N MET A 277 33.68 26.68 -27.80
CA MET A 277 33.60 25.35 -27.19
C MET A 277 34.08 24.22 -28.11
N GLY A 278 33.96 24.39 -29.43
CA GLY A 278 34.50 23.48 -30.45
C GLY A 278 36.02 23.60 -30.65
N ARG A 279 36.66 24.66 -30.15
CA ARG A 279 38.11 24.88 -30.28
C ARG A 279 38.90 24.13 -29.20
N SER A 280 39.98 23.48 -29.63
CA SER A 280 40.88 22.73 -28.75
C SER A 280 41.35 23.59 -27.57
N LYS A 281 41.05 23.12 -26.35
CA LYS A 281 41.44 23.68 -25.02
C LYS A 281 40.51 24.71 -24.39
N VAL A 282 39.49 25.25 -25.07
CA VAL A 282 38.56 26.22 -24.44
C VAL A 282 37.67 25.55 -23.40
N TYR A 283 37.21 24.32 -23.67
CA TYR A 283 36.44 23.52 -22.71
C TYR A 283 37.16 23.32 -21.36
N LYS A 284 38.50 23.39 -21.33
CA LYS A 284 39.29 23.31 -20.09
C LYS A 284 39.14 24.55 -19.21
N LYS A 285 38.86 25.74 -19.79
CA LYS A 285 38.55 26.97 -19.05
C LYS A 285 37.33 26.77 -18.14
N TYR A 286 36.38 25.95 -18.60
CA TYR A 286 35.13 25.63 -17.90
C TYR A 286 35.21 24.30 -17.13
N GLY A 287 36.40 23.71 -16.96
CA GLY A 287 36.59 22.47 -16.19
C GLY A 287 36.02 21.20 -16.84
N LEU A 288 35.65 21.24 -18.13
CA LEU A 288 34.99 20.13 -18.82
C LEU A 288 35.99 19.12 -19.39
N LYS A 289 35.52 17.90 -19.61
CA LYS A 289 36.18 16.88 -20.46
C LYS A 289 35.72 17.00 -21.90
N LEU A 290 36.50 16.46 -22.85
CA LEU A 290 36.21 16.52 -24.29
C LEU A 290 34.83 15.94 -24.66
N GLY A 291 34.36 14.89 -23.96
CA GLY A 291 33.02 14.34 -24.17
C GLY A 291 31.90 15.21 -23.59
N GLU A 292 32.18 15.98 -22.53
CA GLU A 292 31.23 16.90 -21.91
C GLU A 292 31.11 18.20 -22.72
N SER A 293 32.20 18.64 -23.35
CA SER A 293 32.16 19.80 -24.26
C SER A 293 31.30 19.54 -25.49
N GLN A 294 31.27 18.31 -26.02
CA GLN A 294 30.37 17.95 -27.12
C GLN A 294 28.89 18.02 -26.71
N LYS A 295 28.57 17.66 -25.46
CA LYS A 295 27.21 17.81 -24.92
C LYS A 295 26.82 19.27 -24.72
N VAL A 296 27.74 20.12 -24.23
CA VAL A 296 27.52 21.59 -24.14
C VAL A 296 27.31 22.19 -25.53
N ILE A 297 28.09 21.79 -26.54
CA ILE A 297 27.91 22.22 -27.94
C ILE A 297 26.51 21.85 -28.46
N GLY A 298 26.03 20.64 -28.14
CA GLY A 298 24.67 20.21 -28.48
C GLY A 298 23.58 21.03 -27.76
N ALA A 299 23.77 21.32 -26.48
CA ALA A 299 22.85 22.16 -25.70
C ALA A 299 22.77 23.60 -26.24
N LEU A 300 23.92 24.20 -26.58
CA LEU A 300 23.98 25.52 -27.22
C LEU A 300 23.29 25.52 -28.59
N GLN A 301 23.48 24.47 -29.40
CA GLN A 301 22.79 24.36 -30.69
C GLN A 301 21.27 24.32 -30.54
N ASN A 302 20.77 23.53 -29.57
CA ASN A 302 19.33 23.47 -29.31
C ASN A 302 18.79 24.83 -28.87
N LEU A 303 19.50 25.55 -28.01
CA LEU A 303 19.10 26.87 -27.54
C LEU A 303 19.11 27.92 -28.65
N ILE A 304 20.09 27.87 -29.56
CA ILE A 304 20.11 28.68 -30.79
C ILE A 304 18.87 28.39 -31.63
N ASN A 305 18.60 27.12 -31.93
CA ASN A 305 17.46 26.72 -32.76
C ASN A 305 16.11 27.18 -32.16
N THR A 306 15.94 27.02 -30.84
CA THR A 306 14.73 27.46 -30.14
C THR A 306 14.56 28.98 -30.23
N ARG A 307 15.63 29.76 -30.07
CA ARG A 307 15.55 31.21 -30.19
C ARG A 307 15.28 31.68 -31.61
N GLU A 308 15.90 31.06 -32.61
CA GLU A 308 15.65 31.37 -34.01
C GLU A 308 14.19 31.10 -34.37
N ALA A 309 13.60 30.02 -33.84
CA ALA A 309 12.17 29.76 -33.99
C ALA A 309 11.32 30.86 -33.34
N THR A 310 11.64 31.28 -32.11
CA THR A 310 10.87 32.33 -31.41
C THR A 310 11.03 33.72 -32.04
N GLU A 311 12.22 34.10 -32.50
CA GLU A 311 12.44 35.36 -33.20
C GLU A 311 11.70 35.37 -34.55
N ASN A 312 11.66 34.25 -35.27
CA ASN A 312 10.89 34.14 -36.51
C ASN A 312 9.38 34.21 -36.27
N GLU A 313 8.85 33.55 -35.22
CA GLU A 313 7.44 33.66 -34.83
C GLU A 313 7.07 35.09 -34.42
N GLN A 314 7.93 35.80 -33.68
CA GLN A 314 7.70 37.20 -33.31
C GLN A 314 7.73 38.14 -34.52
N ILE A 315 8.59 37.87 -35.51
CA ILE A 315 8.62 38.62 -36.77
C ILE A 315 7.34 38.33 -37.56
N GLU A 316 6.89 37.08 -37.67
CA GLU A 316 5.64 36.74 -38.35
C GLU A 316 4.41 37.38 -37.68
N ASP A 317 4.32 37.35 -36.35
CA ASP A 317 3.24 38.00 -35.59
C ASP A 317 3.28 39.53 -35.71
N GLY A 318 4.46 40.15 -35.67
CA GLY A 318 4.64 41.58 -35.89
C GLY A 318 4.25 42.01 -37.31
N THR A 319 4.66 41.24 -38.32
CA THR A 319 4.30 41.50 -39.73
C THR A 319 2.81 41.31 -39.97
N ASN A 320 2.18 40.32 -39.32
CA ASN A 320 0.74 40.11 -39.36
C ASN A 320 -0.04 41.21 -38.62
N ALA A 321 0.50 41.75 -37.53
CA ALA A 321 -0.09 42.89 -36.82
C ALA A 321 0.00 44.19 -37.64
N GLU A 322 1.12 44.44 -38.31
CA GLU A 322 1.26 45.56 -39.25
C GLU A 322 0.32 45.41 -40.44
N HIS A 323 0.21 44.22 -41.03
CA HIS A 323 -0.77 43.95 -42.09
C HIS A 323 -2.22 44.13 -41.61
N ARG A 324 -2.57 43.72 -40.38
CA ARG A 324 -3.90 44.02 -39.81
C ARG A 324 -4.14 45.51 -39.65
N GLN A 325 -3.16 46.27 -39.15
CA GLN A 325 -3.30 47.73 -39.00
C GLN A 325 -3.39 48.45 -40.36
N ILE A 326 -2.78 47.90 -41.42
CA ILE A 326 -2.94 48.41 -42.78
C ILE A 326 -4.34 48.09 -43.31
N VAL A 327 -4.82 46.87 -43.12
CA VAL A 327 -6.17 46.44 -43.53
C VAL A 327 -7.27 47.19 -42.77
N GLU A 328 -7.13 47.39 -41.46
CA GLU A 328 -8.07 48.18 -40.63
C GLU A 328 -8.12 49.63 -41.09
N ARG A 329 -6.96 50.25 -41.39
CA ARG A 329 -6.91 51.61 -41.96
C ARG A 329 -7.56 51.71 -43.35
N MET A 330 -7.46 50.67 -44.18
CA MET A 330 -8.14 50.63 -45.48
C MET A 330 -9.66 50.48 -45.32
N ILE A 331 -10.11 49.65 -44.39
CA ILE A 331 -11.55 49.48 -44.09
C ILE A 331 -12.14 50.78 -43.52
N GLU A 332 -11.42 51.49 -42.65
CA GLU A 332 -11.85 52.78 -42.12
C GLU A 332 -11.91 53.88 -43.20
N SER A 333 -11.02 53.87 -44.21
CA SER A 333 -11.06 54.84 -45.30
C SER A 333 -12.22 54.62 -46.28
N ASP A 334 -12.60 53.36 -46.52
CA ASP A 334 -13.73 53.03 -47.40
C ASP A 334 -15.10 53.33 -46.75
N TYR A 335 -15.19 53.30 -45.42
CA TYR A 335 -16.40 53.71 -44.68
C TYR A 335 -16.54 55.22 -44.48
N ALA A 336 -15.47 56.00 -44.60
CA ALA A 336 -15.49 57.46 -44.47
C ALA A 336 -15.85 58.20 -45.79
N GLY A 337 -15.99 57.48 -46.90
CA GLY A 337 -16.30 58.02 -48.23
C GLY A 337 -17.74 57.81 -48.72
N GLY A 338 -18.67 57.39 -47.84
CA GLY A 338 -20.10 57.19 -48.14
C GLY A 338 -20.98 58.38 -47.79
#